data_AF-A0A1J3GT64-F1
#
_entry.id   AF-A0A1J3GT64-F1
#
_cell.length_a   1.000
_cell.length_b   1.000
_cell.length_c   1.000
_cell.angle_alpha   90.00
_cell.angle_beta   90.00
_cell.angle_gamma   90.00
#
_symmetry.space_group_name_H-M   'P 1'
#
loop_
_entity.id
_entity.type
_entity.pdbx_description
1 polymer ?
#
loop_
_entity_poly.entity_id
_entity_poly.type
_entity_poly.pdbx_seq_one_letter_code
_entity_poly.pdbx_strand_id
1 'polypeptide(L)'
;LFGALLLVLAQIPSFHSLRHINFFSLLLCLLYSASSAAASIFIGTTSNGPEKDYTILGDHETKVFGIFNAMAIIATTYGNGIIPEIQATLAAPVKGKMVKGLCMCYTVVIMTFFTVAISGYWAFGNKANG
;
A
#
# COMPACT_ATOMS: atom_id res chain seq x y z
N LEU A 1 5.73 -18.55 -10.94
CA LEU A 1 5.16 -17.55 -11.86
C LEU A 1 5.68 -16.14 -11.57
N PHE A 2 5.48 -15.60 -10.36
CA PHE A 2 5.94 -14.26 -9.96
C PHE A 2 7.46 -14.04 -10.11
N GLY A 3 8.28 -14.99 -9.64
CA GLY A 3 9.75 -14.91 -9.78
C GLY A 3 10.27 -14.90 -11.22
N ALA A 4 9.66 -15.68 -12.12
CA ALA A 4 10.05 -15.71 -13.54
C ALA A 4 9.73 -14.39 -14.26
N LEU A 5 8.60 -13.76 -13.91
CA LEU A 5 8.22 -12.44 -14.39
C LEU A 5 9.19 -11.36 -13.89
N LEU A 6 9.56 -11.40 -12.61
CA LEU A 6 10.55 -10.47 -12.04
C LEU A 6 11.93 -10.60 -12.71
N LEU A 7 12.36 -11.83 -13.03
CA LEU A 7 13.62 -12.07 -13.73
C LEU A 7 13.62 -11.47 -15.15
N VAL A 8 12.50 -11.55 -15.87
CA VAL A 8 12.34 -10.95 -17.20
C VAL A 8 12.32 -9.42 -17.12
N LEU A 9 11.60 -8.84 -16.15
CA LEU A 9 11.57 -7.39 -15.95
C LEU A 9 12.94 -6.83 -15.52
N ALA A 10 13.71 -7.58 -14.72
CA ALA A 10 15.07 -7.21 -14.33
C ALA A 10 16.05 -7.15 -15.51
N GLN A 11 15.74 -7.79 -16.65
CA GLN A 11 16.54 -7.66 -17.86
C GLN A 11 16.30 -6.34 -18.61
N ILE A 12 15.30 -5.52 -18.23
CA ILE A 12 15.03 -4.24 -18.90
C ILE A 12 16.07 -3.20 -18.42
N PRO A 13 16.99 -2.76 -19.30
CA PRO A 13 18.23 -2.11 -18.86
C PRO A 13 18.08 -0.61 -18.58
N SER A 14 16.91 0.01 -18.78
CA SER A 14 16.75 1.47 -18.65
C SER A 14 15.50 1.91 -17.87
N PHE A 15 15.70 2.85 -16.93
CA PHE A 15 14.64 3.55 -16.19
C PHE A 15 13.66 4.30 -17.10
N HIS A 16 14.10 4.71 -18.31
CA HIS A 16 13.25 5.42 -19.26
C HIS A 16 12.13 4.54 -19.81
N SER A 17 12.39 3.25 -20.02
CA SER A 17 11.39 2.25 -20.42
C SER A 17 10.42 1.91 -19.27
N LEU A 18 10.89 2.00 -18.02
CA LEU A 18 10.08 1.69 -16.84
C LEU A 18 9.16 2.83 -16.40
N ARG A 19 9.43 4.08 -16.80
CA ARG A 19 8.61 5.24 -16.41
C ARG A 19 7.13 5.05 -16.75
N HIS A 20 6.84 4.58 -17.95
CA HIS A 20 5.45 4.41 -18.41
C HIS A 20 4.75 3.24 -17.71
N ILE A 21 5.48 2.14 -17.49
CA ILE A 21 4.98 0.98 -16.74
C ILE A 21 4.70 1.37 -15.28
N ASN A 22 5.62 2.09 -14.65
CA ASN A 22 5.45 2.54 -13.26
C ASN A 22 4.31 3.55 -13.12
N PHE A 23 4.16 4.47 -14.08
CA PHE A 23 3.03 5.39 -14.11
C PHE A 23 1.69 4.65 -14.24
N PHE A 24 1.59 3.68 -15.14
CA PHE A 24 0.37 2.89 -15.30
C PHE A 24 0.07 2.04 -14.06
N SER A 25 1.10 1.43 -13.46
CA SER A 25 0.97 0.69 -12.21
C SER A 25 0.47 1.58 -11.09
N LEU A 26 1.02 2.77 -10.93
CA LEU A 26 0.58 3.74 -9.94
C LEU A 26 -0.90 4.11 -10.14
N LEU A 27 -1.31 4.41 -11.38
CA LEU A 27 -2.69 4.74 -11.69
C LEU A 27 -3.64 3.59 -11.33
N LEU A 28 -3.28 2.36 -11.68
CA LEU A 28 -4.08 1.19 -11.36
C LEU A 28 -4.19 0.97 -9.84
N CYS A 29 -3.10 1.14 -9.10
CA CYS A 29 -3.11 1.08 -7.63
C CYS A 29 -4.02 2.14 -7.01
N LEU A 30 -4.00 3.38 -7.53
CA LEU A 30 -4.87 4.46 -7.06
C LEU A 30 -6.34 4.16 -7.37
N LEU A 31 -6.65 3.69 -8.58
CA LEU A 31 -8.01 3.31 -8.98
C LEU A 31 -8.54 2.16 -8.13
N TYR A 32 -7.73 1.14 -7.90
CA TYR A 32 -8.09 0.02 -7.03
C TYR A 32 -8.35 0.47 -5.58
N SER A 33 -7.48 1.33 -5.04
CA SER A 33 -7.66 1.87 -3.69
C SER A 33 -8.94 2.69 -3.57
N ALA A 34 -9.21 3.56 -4.56
CA ALA A 34 -10.41 4.38 -4.61
C ALA A 34 -11.69 3.54 -4.74
N SER A 35 -11.69 2.53 -5.61
CA SER A 35 -12.85 1.66 -5.80
C SER A 35 -13.11 0.76 -4.59
N SER A 36 -12.06 0.24 -3.94
CA SER A 36 -12.16 -0.52 -2.70
C SER A 36 -12.74 0.31 -1.56
N ALA A 37 -12.27 1.55 -1.38
CA ALA A 37 -12.81 2.45 -0.39
C ALA A 37 -14.27 2.82 -0.69
N ALA A 38 -14.60 3.14 -1.95
CA ALA A 38 -15.95 3.47 -2.38
C ALA A 38 -16.92 2.29 -2.17
N ALA A 39 -16.51 1.07 -2.52
CA ALA A 39 -17.29 -0.14 -2.30
C ALA A 39 -17.52 -0.39 -0.81
N SER A 40 -16.49 -0.22 0.02
CA SER A 40 -16.59 -0.35 1.48
C SER A 40 -17.58 0.65 2.07
N ILE A 41 -17.50 1.92 1.66
CA ILE A 41 -18.44 2.97 2.09
C ILE A 41 -19.88 2.65 1.66
N PHE A 42 -20.07 2.22 0.40
CA PHE A 42 -21.38 1.87 -0.15
C PHE A 42 -22.04 0.71 0.61
N ILE A 43 -21.28 -0.35 0.87
CA ILE A 43 -21.75 -1.51 1.62
C ILE A 43 -22.02 -1.14 3.08
N GLY A 44 -21.12 -0.39 3.71
CA GLY A 44 -21.25 0.02 5.11
C GLY A 44 -22.39 1.00 5.38
N THR A 45 -22.87 1.73 4.36
CA THR A 45 -23.99 2.69 4.46
C THR A 45 -25.34 2.06 4.09
N THR A 46 -25.33 0.92 3.40
CA THR A 46 -26.56 0.21 2.99
C THR A 46 -27.31 -0.32 4.22
N SER A 47 -28.64 -0.17 4.25
CA SER A 47 -29.50 -0.58 5.39
C SER A 47 -29.42 -2.08 5.73
N ASN A 48 -29.11 -2.93 4.73
CA ASN A 48 -28.85 -4.37 4.89
C ASN A 48 -27.35 -4.70 4.99
N GLY A 49 -26.54 -3.77 5.50
CA GLY A 49 -25.10 -3.95 5.63
C GLY A 49 -24.73 -5.14 6.51
N PRO A 50 -23.54 -5.73 6.34
CA PRO A 50 -23.07 -6.81 7.19
C PRO A 50 -23.03 -6.37 8.66
N GLU A 51 -23.30 -7.31 9.57
CA GLU A 51 -23.18 -7.06 11.00
C GLU A 51 -21.74 -6.64 11.36
N LYS A 52 -21.62 -5.45 11.95
CA LYS A 52 -20.35 -4.79 12.25
C LYS A 52 -19.92 -5.14 13.68
N ASP A 53 -19.07 -6.15 13.81
CA ASP A 53 -18.46 -6.51 15.08
C ASP A 53 -17.07 -5.87 15.22
N TYR A 54 -16.85 -5.12 16.29
CA TYR A 54 -15.57 -4.47 16.62
C TYR A 54 -14.97 -4.99 17.93
N THR A 55 -15.49 -6.12 18.43
CA THR A 55 -15.02 -6.71 19.68
C THR A 55 -13.56 -7.13 19.53
N ILE A 56 -12.71 -6.83 20.51
CA ILE A 56 -11.32 -7.24 20.44
C ILE A 56 -11.22 -8.73 20.77
N LEU A 57 -11.19 -9.55 19.72
CA LEU A 57 -11.10 -11.02 19.80
C LEU A 57 -9.67 -11.49 20.12
N GLY A 58 -9.56 -12.62 20.83
CA GLY A 58 -8.30 -13.32 21.09
C GLY A 58 -7.74 -13.17 22.50
N ASP A 59 -6.93 -14.15 22.89
CA ASP A 59 -6.19 -14.16 24.17
C ASP A 59 -4.97 -13.23 24.11
N HIS A 60 -4.35 -13.02 25.28
CA HIS A 60 -3.20 -12.11 25.42
C HIS A 60 -2.05 -12.45 24.45
N GLU A 61 -1.75 -13.73 24.25
CA GLU A 61 -0.69 -14.18 23.34
C GLU A 61 -1.02 -13.87 21.87
N THR A 62 -2.24 -14.18 21.44
CA THR A 62 -2.71 -13.90 20.07
C THR A 62 -2.66 -12.41 19.74
N LYS A 63 -2.98 -11.55 20.72
CA LYS A 63 -2.87 -10.09 20.55
C LYS A 63 -1.42 -9.65 20.34
N VAL A 64 -0.50 -10.18 21.14
CA VAL A 64 0.94 -9.86 21.02
C VAL A 64 1.48 -10.32 19.65
N PHE A 65 1.18 -11.55 19.22
CA PHE A 65 1.56 -12.01 17.89
C PHE A 65 0.92 -11.19 16.77
N GLY A 66 -0.34 -10.77 16.94
CA GLY A 66 -1.04 -9.89 16.01
C GLY A 66 -0.32 -8.54 15.84
N ILE A 67 0.19 -7.96 16.93
CA ILE A 67 0.97 -6.71 16.87
C ILE A 67 2.28 -6.93 16.10
N PHE A 68 3.02 -8.01 16.37
CA PHE A 68 4.26 -8.31 15.62
C PHE A 68 3.99 -8.54 14.13
N ASN A 69 2.91 -9.24 13.80
CA ASN A 69 2.50 -9.45 12.41
C ASN A 69 2.15 -8.13 11.73
N ALA A 70 1.38 -7.26 12.39
CA ALA A 70 1.06 -5.93 11.88
C ALA A 70 2.32 -5.09 11.64
N MET A 71 3.28 -5.10 12.58
CA MET A 71 4.57 -4.44 12.40
C MET A 71 5.36 -4.99 11.21
N ALA A 72 5.37 -6.31 11.02
CA ALA A 72 6.06 -6.94 9.88
C ALA A 72 5.43 -6.55 8.53
N ILE A 73 4.10 -6.49 8.46
CA ILE A 73 3.37 -6.03 7.26
C ILE A 73 3.71 -4.57 6.97
N ILE A 74 3.70 -3.69 7.97
CA ILE A 74 4.06 -2.27 7.82
C ILE A 74 5.53 -2.16 7.36
N ALA A 75 6.46 -2.83 8.03
CA ALA A 75 7.87 -2.80 7.69
C ALA A 75 8.14 -3.26 6.25
N THR A 76 7.48 -4.33 5.81
CA THR A 76 7.60 -4.85 4.45
C THR A 76 6.99 -3.89 3.42
N THR A 77 5.85 -3.27 3.75
CA THR A 77 5.15 -2.31 2.87
C THR A 77 5.97 -1.05 2.60
N TYR A 78 6.67 -0.54 3.60
CA TYR A 78 7.48 0.69 3.50
C TYR A 78 8.98 0.42 3.25
N GLY A 79 9.40 -0.84 3.18
CA GLY A 79 10.76 -1.24 2.86
C GLY A 79 11.09 -0.96 1.39
N ASN A 80 12.00 -0.03 1.12
CA ASN A 80 12.34 0.40 -0.24
C ASN A 80 13.82 0.19 -0.53
N GLY A 81 14.14 -0.85 -1.32
CA GLY A 81 15.52 -1.17 -1.74
C GLY A 81 16.06 -0.29 -2.88
N ILE A 82 15.19 0.40 -3.61
CA ILE A 82 15.52 1.10 -4.87
C ILE A 82 15.93 2.57 -4.70
N ILE A 83 15.97 3.07 -3.46
CA ILE A 83 16.23 4.48 -3.15
C ILE A 83 17.63 4.92 -3.63
N PRO A 84 18.71 4.16 -3.38
CA PRO A 84 20.04 4.53 -3.86
C PRO A 84 20.14 4.62 -5.39
N GLU A 85 19.47 3.75 -6.14
CA GLU A 85 19.45 3.73 -7.60
C GLU A 85 18.72 4.96 -8.18
N ILE A 86 17.62 5.37 -7.53
CA ILE A 86 16.92 6.62 -7.88
C ILE A 86 17.82 7.83 -7.62
N GLN A 87 18.57 7.85 -6.51
CA GLN A 87 19.51 8.93 -6.22
C GLN A 87 20.64 9.02 -7.25
N ALA A 88 21.13 7.88 -7.74
CA ALA A 88 22.20 7.82 -8.74
C ALA A 88 21.78 8.35 -10.13
N THR A 89 20.47 8.34 -10.44
CA THR A 89 19.92 8.78 -11.73
C THR A 89 19.32 10.19 -11.72
N LEU A 90 19.11 10.78 -10.55
CA LEU A 90 18.55 12.12 -10.38
C LEU A 90 19.54 13.22 -10.80
N ALA A 91 19.07 14.18 -11.61
CA ALA A 91 19.85 15.35 -11.95
C ALA A 91 20.10 16.26 -10.73
N ALA A 92 21.34 16.70 -10.55
CA ALA A 92 21.74 17.59 -9.45
C ALA A 92 20.86 18.87 -9.40
N PRO A 93 20.61 19.44 -8.21
CA PRO A 93 20.98 18.96 -6.88
C PRO A 93 20.08 17.79 -6.39
N VAL A 94 20.69 16.67 -6.00
CA VAL A 94 19.98 15.42 -5.69
C VAL A 94 19.27 15.48 -4.34
N LYS A 95 19.95 15.91 -3.26
CA LYS A 95 19.40 15.85 -1.90
C LYS A 95 18.04 16.54 -1.75
N GLY A 96 17.91 17.78 -2.22
CA GLY A 96 16.67 18.55 -2.09
C GLY A 96 15.51 17.98 -2.92
N LYS A 97 15.78 17.54 -4.15
CA LYS A 97 14.78 16.93 -5.03
C LYS A 97 14.33 15.57 -4.50
N MET A 98 15.27 14.77 -3.99
CA MET A 98 15.01 13.44 -3.46
C MET A 98 14.10 13.49 -2.22
N VAL A 99 14.38 14.37 -1.26
CA VAL A 99 13.55 14.49 -0.04
C VAL A 99 12.12 14.89 -0.38
N LYS A 100 11.93 15.88 -1.27
CA LYS A 100 10.58 16.28 -1.71
C LYS A 100 9.83 15.13 -2.39
N GLY A 101 10.51 14.38 -3.25
CA GLY A 101 9.93 13.21 -3.92
C GLY A 101 9.54 12.12 -2.93
N LEU A 102 10.40 11.82 -1.95
CA LEU A 102 10.09 10.86 -0.88
C LEU A 102 8.88 11.32 -0.04
N CYS A 103 8.86 12.57 0.40
CA CYS A 103 7.74 13.10 1.19
C CYS A 103 6.42 12.99 0.43
N MET A 104 6.40 13.37 -0.86
CA MET A 104 5.21 13.21 -1.70
C MET A 104 4.79 11.75 -1.81
N CYS A 105 5.74 10.85 -2.10
CA CYS A 105 5.47 9.42 -2.26
C CYS A 105 4.86 8.81 -0.99
N TYR A 106 5.52 8.99 0.16
CA TYR A 106 5.02 8.47 1.43
C TYR A 106 3.69 9.10 1.85
N THR A 107 3.44 10.38 1.51
CA THR A 107 2.14 11.01 1.77
C THR A 107 1.02 10.31 0.99
N VAL A 108 1.24 10.05 -0.31
CA VAL A 108 0.27 9.34 -1.15
C VAL A 108 0.03 7.93 -0.63
N VAL A 109 1.09 7.19 -0.28
CA VAL A 109 0.98 5.83 0.26
C VAL A 109 0.21 5.81 1.58
N ILE A 110 0.52 6.71 2.51
CA ILE A 110 -0.21 6.82 3.78
C ILE A 110 -1.68 7.14 3.51
N MET A 111 -1.97 8.13 2.67
CA MET A 111 -3.36 8.49 2.36
C MET A 111 -4.16 7.32 1.78
N THR A 112 -3.60 6.57 0.82
CA THR A 112 -4.32 5.46 0.18
C THR A 112 -4.52 4.29 1.14
N PHE A 113 -3.48 3.87 1.86
CA PHE A 113 -3.56 2.75 2.80
C PHE A 113 -4.52 3.04 3.95
N PHE A 114 -4.42 4.21 4.57
CA PHE A 114 -5.33 4.57 5.66
C PHE A 114 -6.77 4.73 5.17
N THR A 115 -6.99 5.31 3.98
CA THR A 115 -8.36 5.42 3.43
C THR A 115 -9.00 4.05 3.25
N VAL A 116 -8.29 3.09 2.64
CA VAL A 116 -8.80 1.73 2.44
C VAL A 116 -8.96 0.99 3.77
N ALA A 117 -7.97 1.04 4.66
CA ALA A 117 -8.02 0.35 5.94
C ALA A 117 -9.15 0.86 6.85
N ILE A 118 -9.32 2.18 6.96
CA ILE A 118 -10.38 2.80 7.77
C ILE A 118 -11.76 2.48 7.19
N SER A 119 -11.95 2.69 5.88
CA SER A 119 -13.25 2.44 5.24
C SER A 119 -13.64 0.96 5.27
N GLY A 120 -12.68 0.05 5.04
CA GLY A 120 -12.89 -1.40 5.10
C GLY A 120 -13.21 -1.87 6.51
N TYR A 121 -12.40 -1.48 7.50
CA TYR A 121 -12.67 -1.86 8.89
C TYR A 121 -13.99 -1.27 9.39
N TRP A 122 -14.30 -0.02 9.06
CA TRP A 122 -15.59 0.58 9.37
C TRP A 122 -16.77 -0.16 8.72
N ALA A 123 -16.62 -0.66 7.49
CA ALA A 123 -17.70 -1.35 6.80
C ALA A 123 -17.92 -2.79 7.29
N PHE A 124 -16.85 -3.53 7.63
CA PHE A 124 -16.89 -4.97 7.87
C PHE A 124 -16.48 -5.42 9.28
N GLY A 125 -15.89 -4.54 10.11
CA GLY A 125 -15.42 -4.87 11.45
C GLY A 125 -14.38 -6.00 11.46
N ASN A 126 -14.49 -6.95 12.39
CA ASN A 126 -13.62 -8.13 12.49
C ASN A 126 -13.69 -9.06 11.26
N LYS A 127 -14.73 -8.94 10.42
CA LYS A 127 -14.83 -9.67 9.15
C LYS A 127 -13.99 -9.03 8.04
N ALA A 128 -13.39 -7.87 8.29
CA ALA A 128 -12.44 -7.22 7.38
C ALA A 128 -11.08 -7.93 7.30
N ASN A 129 -10.83 -8.97 8.11
CA ASN A 129 -9.60 -9.73 8.06
C ASN A 129 -9.37 -10.29 6.65
N GLY A 130 -8.29 -9.80 6.02
CA GLY A 130 -7.73 -10.34 4.79
C GLY A 130 -6.72 -11.45 5.06
#